data_AF-A0A6G3XK96-F1
#
_entry.id   AF-A0A6G3XK96-F1
#
_cell.length_a   1.000
_cell.length_b   1.000
_cell.length_c   1.000
_cell.angle_alpha   90.00
_cell.angle_beta   90.00
_cell.angle_gamma   90.00
#
_symmetry.space_group_name_H-M   'P 1'
#
loop_
_entity.id
_entity.type
_entity.pdbx_description
1 polymer ?
#
loop_
_entity_poly.entity_id
_entity_poly.type
_entity_poly.pdbx_seq_one_letter_code
_entity_poly.pdbx_strand_id
1 'polypeptide(L)' 'PIGRPLDGTTLRVLDTALRPTLPGIPGELYIGGAGLARGYHRRPARTATRFVADPHGRPGERLYRTG' A
#
# COMPACT_ATOMS: atom_id res chain seq x y z
N PRO A 1 8.55 -8.33 15.53
CA PRO A 1 7.35 -7.65 14.95
C PRO A 1 7.65 -6.17 14.67
N ILE A 2 7.20 -5.63 13.53
CA ILE A 2 7.40 -4.22 13.15
C ILE A 2 6.35 -3.26 13.74
N GLY A 3 5.35 -3.79 14.46
CA GLY A 3 4.37 -3.01 15.22
C GLY A 3 3.01 -2.86 14.52
N ARG A 4 2.35 -1.74 14.79
CA ARG A 4 0.99 -1.38 14.32
C ARG A 4 1.03 -0.05 13.54
N PRO A 5 0.05 0.22 12.66
CA PRO A 5 0.00 1.49 11.93
C PRO A 5 -0.06 2.69 12.89
N LEU A 6 0.52 3.80 12.44
CA LEU A 6 0.28 5.13 13.02
C LEU A 6 -1.13 5.62 12.64
N ASP A 7 -1.63 6.60 13.39
CA ASP A 7 -2.93 7.21 13.09
C ASP A 7 -2.99 7.74 11.65
N GLY A 8 -4.13 7.52 11.00
CA GLY A 8 -4.35 7.90 9.60
C GLY A 8 -3.52 7.11 8.57
N THR A 9 -2.77 6.08 9.00
CA THR A 9 -2.03 5.18 8.11
C THR A 9 -2.70 3.80 8.10
N THR A 10 -2.61 3.09 6.98
CA THR A 10 -3.12 1.73 6.86
C THR A 10 -1.99 0.79 6.45
N LEU A 11 -1.92 -0.39 7.06
CA LEU A 11 -1.03 -1.48 6.64
C LEU A 11 -1.89 -2.63 6.12
N ARG A 12 -1.53 -3.17 4.95
CA ARG A 12 -2.21 -4.32 4.34
C ARG A 12 -1.16 -5.35 3.92
N VAL A 13 -1.41 -6.62 4.21
CA VAL A 13 -0.62 -7.73 3.67
C VAL A 13 -1.47 -8.38 2.58
N LEU A 14 -0.99 -8.31 1.34
CA LEU A 14 -1.77 -8.69 0.15
C LEU A 14 -1.04 -9.75 -0.69
N ASP A 15 -1.80 -10.55 -1.41
CA ASP A 15 -1.29 -11.45 -2.45
C ASP A 15 -1.02 -10.69 -3.77
N THR A 16 -0.58 -11.44 -4.80
CA THR A 16 -0.29 -10.88 -6.13
C THR A 16 -1.52 -10.36 -6.88
N ALA A 17 -2.72 -10.75 -6.44
CA ALA A 17 -4.00 -10.27 -6.96
C ALA A 17 -4.58 -9.12 -6.12
N LEU A 18 -3.79 -8.52 -5.20
CA LEU A 18 -4.20 -7.47 -4.27
C LEU A 18 -5.34 -7.88 -3.32
N ARG A 19 -5.45 -9.17 -3.02
CA ARG A 19 -6.41 -9.69 -2.04
C ARG A 19 -5.74 -9.80 -0.67
N PRO A 20 -6.47 -9.55 0.44
CA PRO A 20 -5.92 -9.75 1.77
C PRO A 20 -5.45 -11.18 1.98
N THR A 21 -4.25 -11.36 2.54
CA THR A 21 -3.81 -12.68 2.98
C THR A 21 -4.42 -13.04 4.33
N LEU A 22 -4.49 -14.34 4.61
CA LEU A 22 -4.89 -14.82 5.92
C LEU A 22 -3.79 -14.56 6.96
N PRO A 23 -4.12 -14.40 8.25
CA PRO A 23 -3.13 -14.26 9.31
C PRO A 23 -2.08 -15.39 9.29
N GLY A 24 -0.80 -15.03 9.37
CA GLY A 24 0.32 -15.98 9.34
C GLY A 24 0.75 -16.46 7.94
N ILE A 25 -0.02 -16.15 6.89
CA ILE A 25 0.35 -16.46 5.51
C ILE A 25 1.20 -15.32 4.93
N PRO A 26 2.37 -15.62 4.35
CA PRO A 26 3.19 -14.61 3.69
C PRO A 26 2.44 -13.87 2.60
N GLY A 27 2.64 -12.56 2.54
CA GLY A 27 2.18 -11.69 1.48
C GLY A 27 3.07 -10.45 1.43
N GLU A 28 2.81 -9.58 0.47
CA GLU A 28 3.55 -8.34 0.32
C GLU A 28 2.90 -7.23 1.15
N LEU A 29 3.72 -6.40 1.79
CA LEU A 29 3.25 -5.28 2.60
C LEU A 29 2.93 -4.08 1.71
N TYR A 30 1.77 -3.48 1.97
CA TYR A 30 1.31 -2.25 1.35
C TYR A 30 0.95 -1.23 2.41
N ILE A 31 1.29 0.03 2.15
CA ILE A 31 1.06 1.16 3.05
C ILE A 31 0.07 2.13 2.39
N GLY A 32 -0.95 2.56 3.12
CA GLY A 32 -1.95 3.53 2.67
C GLY A 32 -2.11 4.70 3.65
N GLY A 33 -2.96 5.65 3.28
CA GLY A 33 -3.39 6.74 4.16
C GLY A 33 -2.54 8.02 4.06
N ALA A 34 -2.62 8.85 5.12
CA ALA A 34 -2.15 10.23 5.13
C ALA A 34 -0.64 10.39 4.93
N GLY A 35 0.16 9.38 5.30
CA GLY A 35 1.62 9.40 5.17
C GLY A 35 2.16 9.16 3.75
N LEU A 36 1.29 8.92 2.76
CA LEU A 36 1.73 8.64 1.40
C LEU A 36 2.33 9.86 0.70
N ALA A 37 3.50 9.66 0.11
CA ALA A 37 4.08 10.63 -0.81
C ALA A 37 3.17 10.85 -2.04
N ARG A 38 3.32 12.01 -2.69
CA ARG A 38 2.68 12.29 -3.98
C ARG A 38 3.14 11.30 -5.06
N GLY A 39 4.42 10.91 -4.99
CA GLY A 39 5.09 10.02 -5.92
C GLY A 39 6.58 10.34 -6.00
N TYR A 40 7.26 9.76 -6.98
CA TYR A 40 8.66 10.08 -7.28
C TYR A 40 8.74 11.30 -8.19
N HIS A 41 9.53 12.31 -7.78
CA HIS A 41 9.70 13.56 -8.53
C HIS A 41 10.17 13.29 -9.98
N ARG A 42 9.43 13.84 -10.96
CA ARG A 42 9.68 13.69 -12.41
C ARG A 42 9.83 12.24 -12.90
N ARG A 43 9.26 11.27 -12.17
CA ARG A 43 9.26 9.85 -12.54
C ARG A 43 7.85 9.27 -12.49
N PRO A 44 6.95 9.69 -13.39
CA PRO A 44 5.54 9.28 -13.37
C PRO A 44 5.36 7.78 -13.58
N ALA A 45 6.08 7.17 -14.53
CA ALA A 45 6.01 5.72 -14.77
C ALA A 45 6.39 4.90 -13.53
N ARG A 46 7.49 5.27 -12.85
CA ARG A 46 7.92 4.60 -11.61
C ARG A 46 6.94 4.85 -10.44
N THR A 47 6.29 6.00 -10.44
CA THR A 47 5.25 6.31 -9.45
C THR A 47 4.06 5.37 -9.66
N ALA A 48 3.56 5.24 -10.89
CA ALA A 48 2.40 4.40 -11.19
C ALA A 48 2.61 2.92 -10.85
N THR A 49 3.84 2.41 -10.93
CA THR A 49 4.14 1.01 -10.58
C THR A 49 4.25 0.74 -9.08
N ARG A 50 4.46 1.78 -8.26
CA ARG A 50 4.62 1.65 -6.80
C ARG A 50 3.47 2.24 -6.00
N PHE A 51 2.79 3.25 -6.53
CA PHE A 51 1.65 3.92 -5.94
C PHE A 51 0.39 3.49 -6.71
N VAL A 52 -0.16 2.35 -6.34
CA VAL A 52 -1.30 1.71 -7.01
C VAL A 52 -2.63 2.12 -6.35
N ALA A 53 -3.76 1.86 -6.99
CA ALA A 53 -5.07 2.08 -6.37
C ALA A 53 -5.26 1.15 -5.16
N ASP A 54 -5.95 1.63 -4.11
CA ASP A 54 -6.43 0.77 -3.02
C ASP A 54 -7.82 0.20 -3.37
N PRO A 55 -7.96 -1.10 -3.72
CA PRO A 55 -9.26 -1.68 -4.02
C PRO A 55 -10.17 -1.87 -2.79
N HIS A 56 -9.62 -1.71 -1.59
CA HIS A 56 -10.33 -1.89 -0.32
C HIS A 56 -10.42 -0.58 0.47
N GLY A 57 -9.96 0.53 -0.12
CA GLY A 57 -10.02 1.87 0.43
C GLY A 57 -11.25 2.63 -0.07
N ARG A 58 -11.31 3.92 0.26
CA ARG A 58 -12.28 4.84 -0.35
C ARG A 58 -11.90 5.10 -1.82
N PRO A 59 -12.86 5.48 -2.68
CA PRO A 59 -12.56 5.85 -4.06
C PRO A 59 -11.44 6.90 -4.15
N GLY A 60 -10.42 6.62 -4.97
CA GLY A 60 -9.26 7.51 -5.17
C GLY A 60 -8.11 7.31 -4.18
N GLU A 61 -8.26 6.46 -3.16
CA GLU A 61 -7.17 6.10 -2.28
C GLU A 61 -6.12 5.23 -3.00
N ARG A 62 -4.90 5.30 -2.49
CA ARG A 62 -3.72 4.65 -3.09
C ARG A 62 -2.98 3.84 -2.03
N LEU A 63 -2.19 2.88 -2.50
CA LEU A 63 -1.25 2.10 -1.72
C LEU A 63 0.16 2.25 -2.27
N TYR A 64 1.14 2.34 -1.37
CA TYR A 64 2.55 2.18 -1.70
C TYR A 64 2.99 0.72 -1.51
N ARG A 65 3.50 0.12 -2.59
CA ARG A 65 4.08 -1.22 -2.64
C ARG A 65 5.51 -1.21 -2.10
N THR A 66 5.74 -1.78 -0.91
CA THR A 66 7.03 -1.65 -0.21
C THR A 66 8.18 -2.37 -0.89
N GLY A 67 7.87 -3.40 -1.69
CA GLY A 67 8.85 -4.24 -2.39
C GLY A 67 9.14 -5.54 -1.67
#